data_AF-A0A356IED2-F1
#
_entry.id   AF-A0A356IED2-F1
#
_cell.length_a   1.000
_cell.length_b   1.000
_cell.length_c   1.000
_cell.angle_alpha   90.00
_cell.angle_beta   90.00
_cell.angle_gamma   90.00
#
_symmetry.space_group_name_H-M   'P 1'
#
loop_
_entity.id
_entity.type
_entity.pdbx_description
1 polymer ?
#
loop_
_entity_poly.entity_id
_entity_poly.type
_entity_poly.pdbx_seq_one_letter_code
_entity_poly.pdbx_strand_id
1 'polypeptide(L)'
;MGKSYTRLTQPLVRENGSLRPASWKEALDRAATGLKQVVDEHGGSAVGMFSCSKTTNEMNFMAQKFARSVIGSNNIDSCNRT
;
A
#
# COMPACT_ATOMS: atom_id res chain seq x y z
N MET A 1 26.34 16.52 -4.88
CA MET A 1 25.28 17.20 -4.10
C MET A 1 24.08 16.27 -4.07
N GLY A 2 23.80 15.61 -2.94
CA GLY A 2 22.73 14.60 -2.84
C GLY A 2 21.34 15.24 -2.93
N LYS A 3 20.39 14.58 -3.61
CA LYS A 3 18.98 15.01 -3.61
C LYS A 3 18.48 15.06 -2.16
N SER A 4 18.03 16.24 -1.71
CA SER A 4 17.27 16.38 -0.46
C SER A 4 15.82 16.00 -0.74
N TYR A 5 15.35 14.90 -0.15
CA TYR A 5 13.96 14.49 -0.22
C TYR A 5 13.22 15.03 1.01
N THR A 6 12.23 15.90 0.80
CA THR A 6 11.39 16.39 1.91
C THR A 6 10.53 15.25 2.46
N ARG A 7 10.59 15.04 3.77
CA ARG A 7 9.78 14.04 4.47
C ARG A 7 8.31 14.42 4.40
N LEU A 8 7.46 13.49 3.94
CA LEU A 8 6.01 13.64 4.02
C LEU A 8 5.54 13.55 5.47
N THR A 9 4.64 14.44 5.87
CA THR A 9 4.11 14.54 7.24
C THR A 9 2.59 14.31 7.34
N GLN A 10 1.91 14.21 6.20
CA GLN A 10 0.47 13.98 6.11
C GLN A 10 0.12 13.14 4.87
N PRO A 11 -1.02 12.43 4.88
CA PRO A 11 -1.52 11.73 3.71
C PRO A 11 -1.80 12.68 2.54
N LEU A 12 -1.62 12.17 1.33
CA LEU A 12 -1.97 12.86 0.09
C LEU A 12 -2.93 11.99 -0.72
N VAL A 13 -3.98 12.59 -1.27
CA VAL A 13 -4.93 11.94 -2.17
C VAL A 13 -4.80 12.55 -3.57
N ARG A 14 -4.88 11.71 -4.60
CA ARG A 14 -4.91 12.17 -6.00
C ARG A 14 -6.33 12.51 -6.42
N GLU A 15 -6.51 13.73 -6.89
CA GLU A 15 -7.77 14.27 -7.41
C GLU A 15 -7.47 15.13 -8.64
N ASN A 16 -8.19 14.90 -9.74
CA ASN A 16 -8.00 15.61 -11.01
C ASN A 16 -6.53 15.66 -11.48
N GLY A 17 -5.82 14.53 -11.33
CA GLY A 17 -4.41 14.39 -11.72
C GLY A 17 -3.39 14.92 -10.70
N SER A 18 -3.80 15.74 -9.73
CA SER A 18 -2.89 16.38 -8.76
C SER A 18 -2.99 15.75 -7.37
N LEU A 19 -1.89 15.77 -6.61
CA LEU A 19 -1.88 15.33 -5.21
C LEU A 19 -2.24 16.51 -4.29
N ARG A 20 -3.17 16.29 -3.36
CA ARG A 20 -3.53 17.24 -2.31
C ARG A 20 -3.49 16.61 -0.92
N PRO A 21 -3.26 17.39 0.14
CA PRO A 21 -3.41 16.92 1.53
C PRO A 21 -4.78 16.29 1.80
N ALA A 22 -4.80 15.29 2.68
CA ALA A 22 -6.00 14.60 3.13
C ALA A 22 -5.88 14.19 4.59
N SER A 23 -7.03 13.99 5.25
CA SER A 23 -7.06 13.36 6.57
C SER A 23 -6.70 11.87 6.47
N TRP A 24 -6.24 11.27 7.57
CA TRP A 24 -6.01 9.82 7.64
C TRP A 24 -7.28 9.02 7.30
N LYS A 25 -8.44 9.46 7.79
CA LYS A 25 -9.72 8.82 7.52
C LYS A 25 -10.01 8.79 6.01
N GLU A 26 -9.95 9.95 5.35
CA GLU A 26 -10.20 10.06 3.91
C GLU A 26 -9.22 9.21 3.09
N ALA A 27 -7.92 9.29 3.41
CA ALA A 27 -6.89 8.57 2.67
C ALA A 27 -7.04 7.05 2.78
N LEU A 28 -7.31 6.55 4.00
CA LEU A 28 -7.50 5.12 4.24
C LEU A 28 -8.83 4.62 3.64
N ASP A 29 -9.93 5.37 3.78
CA ASP A 29 -11.22 5.01 3.19
C ASP A 29 -11.12 4.91 1.66
N ARG A 30 -10.40 5.83 1.03
CA ARG A 30 -10.20 5.82 -0.42
C ARG A 30 -9.34 4.64 -0.88
N ALA A 31 -8.25 4.35 -0.17
CA ALA A 31 -7.40 3.20 -0.46
C ALA A 31 -8.16 1.87 -0.29
N ALA A 32 -8.91 1.73 0.80
CA ALA A 32 -9.71 0.55 1.06
C ALA A 32 -10.82 0.36 0.03
N THR A 33 -11.51 1.43 -0.36
CA THR A 33 -12.57 1.37 -1.39
C THR A 33 -12.03 0.88 -2.72
N GLY A 34 -10.91 1.45 -3.20
CA GLY A 34 -10.30 1.03 -4.47
C GLY A 34 -9.80 -0.41 -4.45
N LEU A 35 -9.12 -0.83 -3.37
CA LEU A 35 -8.66 -2.22 -3.22
C LEU A 35 -9.83 -3.19 -3.16
N LYS A 36 -10.88 -2.87 -2.38
CA LYS A 36 -12.07 -3.72 -2.27
C LYS A 36 -12.78 -3.87 -3.61
N GLN A 37 -12.95 -2.79 -4.36
CA GLN A 37 -13.57 -2.86 -5.69
C GLN A 37 -12.83 -3.82 -6.62
N VAL A 38 -11.49 -3.72 -6.68
CA VAL A 38 -10.68 -4.64 -7.51
C VAL A 38 -10.82 -6.09 -7.05
N VAL A 39 -10.84 -6.34 -5.74
CA VAL A 39 -11.02 -7.69 -5.19
C VAL A 39 -12.41 -8.24 -5.49
N ASP A 40 -13.46 -7.42 -5.36
CA ASP A 40 -14.83 -7.82 -5.61
C ASP A 40 -15.07 -8.12 -7.11
N GLU A 41 -14.43 -7.37 -8.02
CA GLU A 41 -14.60 -7.51 -9.48
C GLU A 41 -13.67 -8.57 -10.11
N HIS A 42 -12.46 -8.77 -9.57
CA HIS A 42 -11.41 -9.58 -10.20
C HIS A 42 -10.78 -10.65 -9.29
N GLY A 43 -11.20 -10.72 -8.02
CA GLY A 43 -10.65 -11.63 -7.02
C GLY A 43 -9.33 -11.14 -6.41
N GLY A 44 -8.94 -11.76 -5.29
CA GLY A 44 -7.74 -11.36 -4.53
C GLY A 44 -6.44 -11.44 -5.33
N SER A 45 -6.31 -12.37 -6.27
CA SER A 45 -5.13 -12.54 -7.12
C SER A 45 -4.86 -11.35 -8.05
N ALA A 46 -5.85 -10.47 -8.27
CA ALA A 46 -5.64 -9.22 -9.01
C ALA A 46 -4.86 -8.16 -8.22
N VAL A 47 -4.68 -8.34 -6.91
CA VAL A 47 -3.93 -7.44 -6.03
C VAL A 47 -2.57 -8.03 -5.68
N GLY A 48 -1.53 -7.20 -5.77
CA GLY A 48 -0.17 -7.50 -5.35
C GLY A 48 0.30 -6.60 -4.21
N MET A 49 1.19 -7.10 -3.36
CA MET A 49 1.80 -6.34 -2.26
C MET A 49 3.34 -6.42 -2.33
N PHE A 50 3.99 -5.27 -2.15
CA PHE A 50 5.44 -5.18 -1.97
C PHE A 50 5.78 -4.75 -0.55
N SER A 51 6.47 -5.60 0.19
CA SER A 51 7.04 -5.30 1.50
C SER A 51 8.47 -4.75 1.38
N CYS A 52 9.07 -4.36 2.50
CA CYS A 52 10.36 -3.69 2.51
C CYS A 52 11.37 -4.40 3.41
N SER A 53 12.55 -4.75 2.86
CA SER A 53 13.67 -5.31 3.63
C SER A 53 14.26 -4.31 4.63
N LYS A 54 14.00 -3.02 4.46
CA LYS A 54 14.46 -1.95 5.35
C LYS A 54 13.48 -1.67 6.50
N THR A 55 12.37 -2.39 6.58
CA THR A 55 11.44 -2.36 7.73
C THR A 55 11.68 -3.58 8.62
N THR A 56 11.09 -3.59 9.82
CA THR A 56 11.26 -4.69 10.77
C THR A 56 10.57 -5.98 10.31
N ASN A 57 10.89 -7.10 10.97
CA ASN A 57 10.28 -8.40 10.68
C ASN A 57 8.78 -8.41 11.00
N GLU A 58 8.35 -7.69 12.04
CA GLU A 58 6.95 -7.53 12.42
C GLU A 58 6.16 -6.81 11.32
N MET A 59 6.74 -5.77 10.71
CA MET A 59 6.12 -5.08 9.58
C MET A 59 5.97 -5.99 8.36
N ASN A 60 6.98 -6.82 8.09
CA ASN A 60 6.90 -7.83 7.02
C ASN A 60 5.87 -8.93 7.34
N PHE A 61 5.75 -9.35 8.60
CA PHE A 61 4.71 -10.28 9.04
C PHE A 61 3.31 -9.69 8.85
N MET A 62 3.11 -8.42 9.19
CA MET A 62 1.82 -7.73 8.98
C MET A 62 1.49 -7.59 7.50
N ALA A 63 2.46 -7.24 6.66
CA ALA A 63 2.26 -7.17 5.20
C ALA A 63 1.80 -8.51 4.63
N GLN A 64 2.49 -9.61 4.94
CA GLN A 64 2.09 -10.93 4.44
C GLN A 64 0.74 -11.39 4.99
N LYS A 65 0.42 -11.05 6.25
CA LYS A 65 -0.86 -11.41 6.85
C LYS A 65 -1.99 -10.65 6.17
N PHE A 66 -1.80 -9.36 5.88
CA PHE A 66 -2.78 -8.57 5.15
C PHE A 66 -3.01 -9.13 3.74
N ALA A 67 -1.95 -9.41 2.97
CA ALA A 67 -2.07 -9.98 1.63
C ALA A 67 -2.81 -11.33 1.64
N ARG A 68 -2.42 -12.25 2.53
CA ARG A 68 -2.96 -13.61 2.53
C ARG A 68 -4.34 -13.72 3.18
N SER A 69 -4.54 -13.06 4.32
CA SER A 69 -5.76 -13.22 5.12
C SER A 69 -6.84 -12.18 4.83
N VAL A 70 -6.47 -10.95 4.44
CA VAL A 70 -7.45 -9.88 4.19
C VAL A 70 -7.76 -9.75 2.71
N ILE A 71 -6.73 -9.71 1.86
CA ILE A 71 -6.91 -9.64 0.40
C ILE A 71 -7.25 -11.00 -0.20
N GLY A 72 -6.82 -12.10 0.43
CA GLY A 72 -7.04 -13.46 -0.08
C GLY A 72 -6.10 -13.83 -1.22
N SER A 73 -4.87 -13.32 -1.20
CA SER A 73 -3.88 -13.51 -2.26
C SER A 73 -2.51 -13.92 -1.72
N ASN A 74 -1.79 -14.75 -2.47
CA ASN A 74 -0.38 -15.05 -2.20
C ASN A 74 0.58 -14.15 -3.00
N ASN A 75 0.08 -13.17 -3.74
CA ASN A 75 0.86 -12.25 -4.55
C ASN A 75 1.52 -11.18 -3.66
N ILE A 76 2.53 -11.59 -2.89
CA ILE A 76 3.34 -10.70 -2.07
C ILE A 76 4.83 -10.94 -2.32
N ASP A 77 5.59 -9.85 -2.31
CA ASP A 77 7.02 -9.85 -2.55
C ASP A 77 7.76 -8.78 -1.73
N SER A 78 9.09 -8.77 -1.73
CA SER A 78 9.94 -7.80 -1.03
C SER A 78 10.93 -7.11 -1.97
N CYS A 79 11.31 -5.87 -1.64
CA CYS A 79 12.21 -5.04 -2.45
C CYS A 79 13.67 -5.53 -2.56
N ASN A 80 14.07 -6.56 -1.82
CA ASN A 80 15.39 -7.17 -1.94
C ASN A 80 15.30 -8.57 -2.57
N ARG A 81 15.36 -8.62 -3.91
CA ARG A 81 15.50 -9.86 -4.69
C ARG A 81 16.91 -9.95 -5.30
N THR A 82 17.95 -9.76 -4.50
CA THR A 82 19.36 -10.00 -4.86
C THR A 82 20.20 -10.10 -3.60
#